data_AF-A0A928ZZ76-F1
#
_entry.id   AF-A0A928ZZ76-F1
#
_cell.length_a   1.000
_cell.length_b   1.000
_cell.length_c   1.000
_cell.angle_alpha   90.00
_cell.angle_beta   90.00
_cell.angle_gamma   90.00
#
_symmetry.space_group_name_H-M   'P 1'
#
loop_
_entity.id
_entity.type
_entity.pdbx_description
1 polymer ?
#
loop_
_entity_poly.entity_id
_entity_poly.type
_entity_poly.pdbx_seq_one_letter_code
_entity_poly.pdbx_strand_id
1 'polypeptide(L)'
;MPDQSRKFPHIYLPENGESEDYTDPRIVNNNQDPPGRDRASHARELERSIGVALQKAEAQLKSRDPEIATGEPGFYLEFQMHADKSNAFESLQNRQKKIELVAVRKIPDKEDMLLATVFVPEKASDYFSSKVAQYRDEDTKKGKPRHEKLVSRLESVELGEVKSLFTDDPALFPQNEQEVWWEIWLRNERRNFFASTAKKLNIPIKDYQITFPEREVVLAMTTVPLMARVIKNSDAVAELRIAKDTPSFFLEMGPCEQETWAEALSKQLLKPDEHAVSICLLDSGITQRHLLLSMGLEPNDMHTVEPSWGVDDRGNQWQGHGTAMAGIALYADLLGTLQTSGPIKLSHRLESVKILPNSGQNEPDLYGAITEQAISLPEIEAPDRHRVFCMAVTSDAGPPNIGIPSSCSAAVDQLWFNDGDYT
;
A
#
# COMPACT_ATOMS: atom_id res chain seq x y z
N MET A 1 9.09 -6.88 -31.65
CA MET A 1 9.82 -6.24 -30.54
C MET A 1 10.41 -4.94 -31.10
N PRO A 2 10.01 -3.75 -30.65
CA PRO A 2 10.73 -2.55 -31.01
C PRO A 2 12.08 -2.53 -30.26
N ASP A 3 13.14 -2.44 -31.04
CA ASP A 3 14.53 -2.29 -30.62
C ASP A 3 14.76 -0.85 -30.12
N GLN A 4 14.38 -0.58 -28.87
CA GLN A 4 14.79 0.63 -28.15
C GLN A 4 15.68 0.20 -26.98
N SER A 5 16.98 0.23 -27.22
CA SER A 5 17.99 0.06 -26.17
C SER A 5 17.78 1.12 -25.08
N ARG A 6 17.45 0.68 -23.87
CA ARG A 6 17.34 1.54 -22.69
C ARG A 6 18.73 2.09 -22.37
N LYS A 7 18.88 3.41 -22.38
CA LYS A 7 20.17 4.13 -22.36
C LYS A 7 20.94 4.07 -21.03
N PHE A 8 20.39 3.43 -20.00
CA PHE A 8 21.06 3.16 -18.73
C PHE A 8 20.82 1.70 -18.35
N PRO A 9 21.80 0.80 -18.58
CA PRO A 9 21.74 -0.52 -17.98
C PRO A 9 21.69 -0.32 -16.46
N HIS A 10 20.71 -0.94 -15.81
CA HIS A 10 20.64 -1.03 -14.35
C HIS A 10 22.05 -1.33 -13.84
N ILE A 11 22.54 -0.58 -12.85
CA ILE A 11 23.90 -0.69 -12.31
C ILE A 11 24.18 -2.18 -12.04
N TYR A 12 24.93 -2.78 -12.94
CA TYR A 12 25.44 -4.13 -12.83
C TYR A 12 26.93 -3.92 -12.59
N LEU A 13 27.37 -4.24 -11.39
CA LEU A 13 28.78 -4.19 -11.01
C LEU A 13 29.33 -5.61 -11.16
N PRO A 14 29.74 -6.03 -12.37
CA PRO A 14 30.40 -7.32 -12.54
C PRO A 14 31.66 -7.33 -11.67
N GLU A 15 31.96 -8.48 -11.07
CA GLU A 15 33.21 -8.74 -10.31
C GLU A 15 33.32 -8.06 -8.93
N ASN A 16 32.26 -7.42 -8.41
CA ASN A 16 32.24 -6.84 -7.06
C ASN A 16 31.53 -7.72 -6.00
N GLY A 17 31.30 -9.00 -6.28
CA GLY A 17 30.64 -9.94 -5.36
C GLY A 17 31.47 -11.19 -5.14
N GLU A 18 31.54 -11.66 -3.90
CA GLU A 18 32.00 -13.01 -3.59
C GLU A 18 30.84 -13.99 -3.80
N SER A 19 31.09 -15.09 -4.50
CA SER A 19 30.11 -16.15 -4.68
C SER A 19 30.01 -16.95 -3.38
N GLU A 20 28.95 -16.75 -2.63
CA GLU A 20 28.58 -17.66 -1.55
C GLU A 20 27.64 -18.75 -2.07
N ASP A 21 27.88 -19.99 -1.66
CA ASP A 21 26.90 -21.05 -1.85
C ASP A 21 25.61 -20.64 -1.13
N TYR A 22 24.47 -20.71 -1.84
CA TYR A 22 23.16 -20.46 -1.23
C TYR A 22 23.00 -21.37 -0.02
N THR A 23 23.10 -20.77 1.16
CA THR A 23 22.70 -21.39 2.41
C THR A 23 21.28 -20.92 2.66
N ASP A 24 20.34 -21.86 2.57
CA ASP A 24 18.96 -21.63 3.00
C ASP A 24 19.01 -20.95 4.37
N PRO A 25 18.52 -19.70 4.52
CA PRO A 25 18.55 -19.02 5.80
C PRO A 25 17.83 -19.95 6.75
N ARG A 26 18.59 -20.58 7.67
CA ARG A 26 18.12 -21.65 8.57
C ARG A 26 16.68 -21.34 8.89
N ILE A 27 15.75 -22.13 8.30
CA ILE A 27 14.34 -21.97 8.58
C ILE A 27 14.28 -22.03 10.09
N VAL A 28 14.10 -20.86 10.71
CA VAL A 28 13.76 -20.79 12.11
C VAL A 28 12.38 -21.39 12.06
N ASN A 29 12.31 -22.70 12.31
CA ASN A 29 11.06 -23.37 12.61
C ASN A 29 10.56 -22.60 13.83
N ASN A 30 9.77 -21.56 13.59
CA ASN A 30 8.92 -20.91 14.57
C ASN A 30 7.84 -21.95 14.88
N ASN A 31 8.27 -23.04 15.54
CA ASN A 31 7.43 -24.02 16.17
C ASN A 31 6.88 -23.34 17.42
N GLN A 32 6.01 -22.36 17.19
CA GLN A 32 5.04 -22.01 18.20
C GLN A 32 4.13 -23.23 18.33
N ASP A 33 4.02 -23.74 19.55
CA ASP A 33 3.23 -24.94 19.78
C ASP A 33 1.78 -24.68 19.32
N PRO A 34 1.12 -25.68 18.70
CA PRO A 34 -0.27 -25.54 18.31
C PRO A 34 -1.16 -25.18 19.51
N PRO A 35 -2.20 -24.36 19.33
CA PRO A 35 -3.11 -24.02 20.42
C PRO A 35 -3.77 -25.30 20.98
N GLY A 36 -3.91 -25.36 22.30
CA GLY A 36 -4.62 -26.45 22.97
C GLY A 36 -6.11 -26.41 22.64
N ARG A 37 -6.65 -27.50 22.09
CA ARG A 37 -8.07 -27.65 21.72
C ARG A 37 -8.64 -28.93 22.31
N ASP A 38 -9.94 -28.94 22.62
CA ASP A 38 -10.69 -30.19 22.67
C ASP A 38 -10.84 -30.71 21.23
N ARG A 39 -9.94 -31.63 20.86
CA ARG A 39 -9.80 -32.23 19.54
C ARG A 39 -11.13 -32.69 18.95
N ALA A 40 -11.95 -33.40 19.72
CA ALA A 40 -13.18 -33.99 19.21
C ALA A 40 -14.24 -32.91 18.94
N SER A 41 -14.39 -31.95 19.86
CA SER A 41 -15.35 -30.86 19.72
C SER A 41 -14.94 -29.88 18.62
N HIS A 42 -13.67 -29.53 18.55
CA HIS A 42 -13.11 -28.66 17.52
C HIS A 42 -13.21 -29.26 16.11
N ALA A 43 -12.85 -30.54 15.95
CA ALA A 43 -12.97 -31.22 14.67
C ALA A 43 -14.42 -31.29 14.18
N ARG A 44 -15.40 -31.55 15.06
CA ARG A 44 -16.83 -31.56 14.70
C ARG A 44 -17.33 -30.20 14.20
N GLU A 45 -16.85 -29.11 14.80
CA GLU A 45 -17.21 -27.76 14.38
C GLU A 45 -16.64 -27.42 13.00
N LEU A 46 -15.38 -27.78 12.75
CA LEU A 46 -14.74 -27.64 11.44
C LEU A 46 -15.39 -28.54 10.37
N GLU A 47 -15.75 -29.79 10.71
CA GLU A 47 -16.48 -30.69 9.81
C GLU A 47 -17.83 -30.09 9.41
N ARG A 48 -18.52 -29.43 10.34
CA ARG A 48 -19.78 -28.73 10.07
C ARG A 48 -19.57 -27.55 9.14
N SER A 49 -18.59 -26.67 9.40
CA SER A 49 -18.34 -25.50 8.54
C SER A 49 -17.87 -25.92 7.14
N ILE A 50 -16.95 -26.89 7.05
CA ILE A 50 -16.47 -27.45 5.78
C ILE A 50 -17.64 -28.11 5.03
N GLY A 51 -18.48 -28.89 5.70
CA GLY A 51 -19.64 -29.53 5.08
C GLY A 51 -20.60 -28.52 4.45
N VAL A 52 -20.88 -27.41 5.15
CA VAL A 52 -21.70 -26.31 4.62
C VAL A 52 -21.01 -25.64 3.42
N ALA A 53 -19.71 -25.36 3.51
CA ALA A 53 -18.96 -24.76 2.41
C ALA A 53 -18.93 -25.67 1.17
N LEU A 54 -18.72 -26.98 1.35
CA LEU A 54 -18.73 -27.96 0.27
C LEU A 54 -20.11 -28.13 -0.37
N GLN A 55 -21.19 -28.07 0.41
CA GLN A 55 -22.55 -28.10 -0.15
C GLN A 55 -22.81 -26.87 -1.04
N LYS A 56 -22.39 -25.67 -0.59
CA LYS A 56 -22.49 -24.46 -1.40
C LYS A 56 -21.60 -24.54 -2.64
N ALA A 57 -20.38 -25.07 -2.51
CA ALA A 57 -19.45 -25.28 -3.62
C ALA A 57 -20.04 -26.23 -4.68
N GLU A 58 -20.65 -27.34 -4.25
CA GLU A 58 -21.30 -28.29 -5.15
C GLU A 58 -22.46 -27.63 -5.93
N ALA A 59 -23.29 -26.82 -5.26
CA ALA A 59 -24.33 -26.05 -5.91
C ALA A 59 -23.77 -25.01 -6.90
N GLN A 60 -22.65 -24.37 -6.56
CA GLN A 60 -21.94 -23.44 -7.46
C GLN A 60 -21.40 -24.17 -8.70
N LEU A 61 -20.77 -25.33 -8.53
CA LEU A 61 -20.23 -26.15 -9.61
C LEU A 61 -21.33 -26.63 -10.57
N LYS A 62 -22.45 -27.13 -10.03
CA LYS A 62 -23.62 -27.57 -10.82
C LYS A 62 -24.28 -26.44 -11.60
N SER A 63 -24.10 -25.19 -11.16
CA SER A 63 -24.65 -24.00 -11.82
C SER A 63 -23.64 -23.24 -12.66
N ARG A 64 -22.48 -23.84 -12.95
CA ARG A 64 -21.52 -23.30 -13.94
C ARG A 64 -22.17 -23.23 -15.31
N ASP A 65 -21.87 -22.16 -16.02
CA ASP A 65 -22.39 -21.91 -17.36
C ASP A 65 -21.42 -22.53 -18.37
N PRO A 66 -21.81 -23.59 -19.12
CA PRO A 66 -20.92 -24.26 -20.06
C PRO A 66 -20.45 -23.36 -21.21
N GLU A 67 -21.22 -22.33 -21.55
CA GLU A 67 -20.83 -21.40 -22.62
C GLU A 67 -19.69 -20.50 -22.16
N ILE A 68 -19.65 -20.19 -20.86
CA ILE A 68 -18.66 -19.29 -20.24
C ILE A 68 -17.46 -20.06 -19.71
N ALA A 69 -17.69 -21.23 -19.10
CA ALA A 69 -16.73 -21.98 -18.32
C ALA A 69 -15.42 -22.25 -19.07
N THR A 70 -14.31 -22.08 -18.36
CA THR A 70 -12.95 -22.37 -18.81
C THR A 70 -12.13 -22.97 -17.68
N GLY A 71 -10.98 -23.56 -18.02
CA GLY A 71 -10.04 -24.08 -17.04
C GLY A 71 -10.54 -25.33 -16.32
N GLU A 72 -9.93 -25.63 -15.17
CA GLU A 72 -10.28 -26.80 -14.35
C GLU A 72 -11.46 -26.45 -13.42
N PRO A 73 -12.54 -27.26 -13.34
CA PRO A 73 -13.61 -27.05 -12.37
C PRO A 73 -13.07 -27.05 -10.94
N GLY A 74 -13.56 -26.12 -10.12
CA GLY A 74 -13.16 -25.96 -8.73
C GLY A 74 -13.89 -24.80 -8.07
N PHE A 75 -13.51 -24.53 -6.83
CA PHE A 75 -14.11 -23.52 -5.98
C PHE A 75 -13.07 -22.95 -5.03
N TYR A 76 -13.39 -21.81 -4.41
CA TYR A 76 -12.53 -21.20 -3.40
C TYR A 76 -13.04 -21.55 -2.01
N LEU A 77 -12.14 -21.81 -1.07
CA LEU A 77 -12.45 -21.91 0.36
C LEU A 77 -11.68 -20.83 1.09
N GLU A 78 -12.37 -20.07 1.94
CA GLU A 78 -11.77 -19.08 2.83
C GLU A 78 -11.71 -19.67 4.25
N PHE A 79 -10.50 -19.74 4.79
CA PHE A 79 -10.22 -20.25 6.12
C PHE A 79 -9.98 -19.07 7.06
N GLN A 80 -10.78 -18.98 8.11
CA GLN A 80 -10.45 -18.13 9.24
C GLN A 80 -9.52 -18.89 10.18
N MET A 81 -8.38 -18.30 10.53
CA MET A 81 -7.40 -18.95 11.39
C MET A 81 -6.59 -17.95 12.21
N HIS A 82 -5.95 -18.44 13.27
CA HIS A 82 -5.06 -17.62 14.07
C HIS A 82 -3.81 -17.22 13.27
N ALA A 83 -3.51 -15.92 13.30
CA ALA A 83 -2.24 -15.38 12.84
C ALA A 83 -1.18 -15.73 13.86
N ASP A 84 -0.16 -16.49 13.44
CA ASP A 84 0.96 -16.83 14.30
C ASP A 84 2.28 -16.81 13.52
N LYS A 85 3.39 -16.91 14.24
CA LYS A 85 4.73 -16.84 13.62
C LYS A 85 5.10 -18.09 12.81
N SER A 86 4.23 -19.10 12.78
CA SER A 86 4.51 -20.39 12.11
C SER A 86 4.11 -20.41 10.64
N ASN A 87 3.41 -19.37 10.15
CA ASN A 87 2.84 -19.30 8.79
C ASN A 87 2.04 -20.57 8.41
N ALA A 88 1.26 -21.11 9.35
CA ALA A 88 0.54 -22.37 9.14
C ALA A 88 -0.38 -22.35 7.91
N PHE A 89 -0.85 -21.18 7.48
CA PHE A 89 -1.64 -20.99 6.25
C PHE A 89 -0.93 -21.51 4.99
N GLU A 90 0.40 -21.51 4.94
CA GLU A 90 1.17 -22.06 3.80
C GLU A 90 0.89 -23.55 3.59
N SER A 91 0.54 -24.28 4.66
CA SER A 91 0.23 -25.71 4.60
C SER A 91 -1.17 -26.04 4.08
N LEU A 92 -1.99 -25.01 3.79
CA LEU A 92 -3.25 -25.15 3.07
C LEU A 92 -3.02 -25.46 1.59
N GLN A 93 -1.88 -25.08 1.01
CA GLN A 93 -1.55 -25.39 -0.38
C GLN A 93 -1.10 -26.85 -0.56
N ASN A 94 -1.36 -27.42 -1.73
CA ASN A 94 -0.87 -28.73 -2.12
C ASN A 94 -0.65 -28.82 -3.64
N ARG A 95 0.62 -28.74 -4.06
CA ARG A 95 1.01 -28.76 -5.48
C ARG A 95 0.57 -30.04 -6.22
N GLN A 96 0.66 -31.21 -5.58
CA GLN A 96 0.27 -32.49 -6.20
C GLN A 96 -1.23 -32.57 -6.47
N LYS A 97 -2.05 -32.05 -5.54
CA LYS A 97 -3.50 -31.98 -5.67
C LYS A 97 -3.97 -30.72 -6.41
N LYS A 98 -3.05 -29.84 -6.82
CA LYS A 98 -3.31 -28.52 -7.42
C LYS A 98 -4.19 -27.61 -6.55
N ILE A 99 -4.10 -27.77 -5.23
CA ILE A 99 -4.71 -26.84 -4.27
C ILE A 99 -3.72 -25.70 -4.10
N GLU A 100 -4.18 -24.48 -4.31
CA GLU A 100 -3.31 -23.31 -4.35
C GLU A 100 -3.77 -22.28 -3.33
N LEU A 101 -2.87 -21.80 -2.49
CA LEU A 101 -3.11 -20.63 -1.66
C LEU A 101 -3.07 -19.39 -2.56
N VAL A 102 -4.19 -18.69 -2.64
CA VAL A 102 -4.36 -17.60 -3.61
C VAL A 102 -4.38 -16.23 -2.95
N ALA A 103 -4.90 -16.11 -1.72
CA ALA A 103 -4.92 -14.84 -0.98
C ALA A 103 -4.75 -15.08 0.53
N VAL A 104 -4.07 -14.15 1.20
CA VAL A 104 -3.96 -14.10 2.66
C VAL A 104 -4.21 -12.66 3.11
N ARG A 105 -5.12 -12.47 4.05
CA ARG A 105 -5.57 -11.16 4.50
C ARG A 105 -5.69 -11.11 6.00
N LYS A 106 -5.35 -9.97 6.61
CA LYS A 106 -5.62 -9.73 8.03
C LYS A 106 -7.08 -9.33 8.21
N ILE A 107 -7.66 -9.68 9.36
CA ILE A 107 -8.98 -9.19 9.73
C ILE A 107 -8.81 -7.84 10.44
N PRO A 108 -9.44 -6.74 9.96
CA PRO A 108 -9.44 -5.47 10.68
C PRO A 108 -9.90 -5.67 12.13
N ASP A 109 -9.24 -4.99 13.07
CA ASP A 109 -9.54 -5.04 14.52
C ASP A 109 -9.33 -6.42 15.20
N LYS A 110 -8.71 -7.38 14.50
CA LYS A 110 -8.32 -8.70 15.06
C LYS A 110 -6.92 -9.09 14.63
N GLU A 111 -5.91 -8.51 15.29
CA GLU A 111 -4.49 -8.74 14.95
C GLU A 111 -4.07 -10.22 14.99
N ASP A 112 -4.68 -11.01 15.88
CA ASP A 112 -4.39 -12.43 16.06
C ASP A 112 -5.11 -13.34 15.06
N MET A 113 -5.82 -12.79 14.07
CA MET A 113 -6.62 -13.55 13.11
C MET A 113 -6.35 -13.13 11.66
N LEU A 114 -6.36 -14.12 10.78
CA LEU A 114 -6.25 -13.93 9.34
C LEU A 114 -7.27 -14.77 8.58
N LEU A 115 -7.49 -14.39 7.33
CA LEU A 115 -8.26 -15.11 6.33
C LEU A 115 -7.30 -15.63 5.26
N ALA A 116 -7.31 -16.93 5.02
CA ALA A 116 -6.52 -17.57 3.97
C ALA A 116 -7.45 -18.24 2.95
N THR A 117 -7.39 -17.78 1.71
CA THR A 117 -8.24 -18.28 0.62
C THR A 117 -7.44 -19.22 -0.26
N VAL A 118 -7.98 -20.41 -0.52
CA VAL A 118 -7.38 -21.39 -1.43
C VAL A 118 -8.31 -21.73 -2.58
N PHE A 119 -7.76 -21.95 -3.76
CA PHE A 119 -8.46 -22.62 -4.84
C PHE A 119 -8.37 -24.14 -4.66
N VAL A 120 -9.51 -24.82 -4.73
CA VAL A 120 -9.64 -26.28 -4.63
C VAL A 120 -10.24 -26.83 -5.92
N PRO A 121 -9.50 -27.64 -6.69
CA PRO A 121 -10.07 -28.37 -7.82
C PRO A 121 -11.20 -29.32 -7.35
N GLU A 122 -12.24 -29.49 -8.17
CA GLU A 122 -13.40 -30.34 -7.85
C GLU A 122 -12.98 -31.76 -7.41
N LYS A 123 -12.02 -32.35 -8.11
CA LYS A 123 -11.44 -33.67 -7.81
C LYS A 123 -10.74 -33.78 -6.44
N ALA A 124 -10.53 -32.66 -5.75
CA ALA A 124 -9.90 -32.57 -4.43
C ALA A 124 -10.87 -32.01 -3.37
N SER A 125 -12.18 -32.03 -3.61
CA SER A 125 -13.21 -31.51 -2.69
C SER A 125 -13.07 -32.04 -1.27
N ASP A 126 -12.76 -33.33 -1.14
CA ASP A 126 -12.74 -34.04 0.15
C ASP A 126 -11.39 -33.89 0.89
N TYR A 127 -10.46 -33.12 0.33
CA TYR A 127 -9.10 -33.01 0.88
C TYR A 127 -9.09 -32.47 2.31
N PHE A 128 -9.81 -31.36 2.54
CA PHE A 128 -9.82 -30.72 3.85
C PHE A 128 -10.70 -31.45 4.86
N SER A 129 -11.86 -32.00 4.44
CA SER A 129 -12.68 -32.85 5.31
C SER A 129 -11.92 -34.09 5.76
N SER A 130 -11.16 -34.74 4.86
CA SER A 130 -10.28 -35.87 5.20
C SER A 130 -9.17 -35.46 6.17
N LYS A 131 -8.55 -34.28 6.01
CA LYS A 131 -7.54 -33.78 6.95
C LYS A 131 -8.12 -33.56 8.35
N VAL A 132 -9.33 -33.00 8.45
CA VAL A 132 -9.99 -32.77 9.75
C VAL A 132 -10.40 -34.10 10.40
N ALA A 133 -10.91 -35.07 9.64
CA ALA A 133 -11.22 -36.41 10.15
C ALA A 133 -9.96 -37.13 10.67
N GLN A 134 -8.85 -37.07 9.94
CA GLN A 134 -7.55 -37.59 10.41
C GLN A 134 -7.06 -36.85 11.65
N TYR A 135 -7.25 -35.53 11.71
CA TYR A 135 -6.99 -34.76 12.93
C TYR A 135 -7.89 -35.20 14.08
N ARG A 136 -9.11 -35.69 13.87
CA ARG A 136 -10.00 -36.18 14.93
C ARG A 136 -9.66 -37.59 15.42
N ASP A 137 -9.30 -38.48 14.50
CA ASP A 137 -9.31 -39.93 14.77
C ASP A 137 -7.91 -40.58 14.76
N GLU A 138 -6.90 -39.96 14.13
CA GLU A 138 -5.59 -40.58 13.92
C GLU A 138 -4.45 -39.86 14.63
N ASP A 139 -3.52 -40.64 15.18
CA ASP A 139 -2.25 -40.12 15.71
C ASP A 139 -1.09 -40.40 14.76
N THR A 140 -0.09 -39.53 14.81
CA THR A 140 1.22 -39.75 14.21
C THR A 140 1.98 -40.83 14.99
N LYS A 141 3.04 -41.38 14.39
CA LYS A 141 3.94 -42.34 15.07
C LYS A 141 4.55 -41.82 16.39
N LYS A 142 4.54 -40.50 16.61
CA LYS A 142 5.03 -39.83 17.82
C LYS A 142 3.93 -39.58 18.85
N GLY A 143 2.72 -40.11 18.67
CA GLY A 143 1.59 -39.95 19.58
C GLY A 143 0.91 -38.57 19.55
N LYS A 144 1.25 -37.71 18.57
CA LYS A 144 0.55 -36.42 18.35
C LYS A 144 -0.58 -36.56 17.33
N PRO A 145 -1.71 -35.85 17.45
CA PRO A 145 -2.77 -35.87 16.43
C PRO A 145 -2.25 -35.54 15.04
N ARG A 146 -2.75 -36.23 14.00
CA ARG A 146 -2.37 -35.90 12.62
C ARG A 146 -2.85 -34.50 12.23
N HIS A 147 -2.06 -33.80 11.42
CA HIS A 147 -2.34 -32.44 10.94
C HIS A 147 -2.55 -31.37 12.04
N GLU A 148 -2.24 -31.66 13.30
CA GLU A 148 -2.45 -30.78 14.45
C GLU A 148 -1.91 -29.36 14.22
N LYS A 149 -0.72 -29.25 13.62
CA LYS A 149 -0.09 -27.95 13.33
C LYS A 149 -0.98 -27.02 12.50
N LEU A 150 -1.71 -27.56 11.53
CA LEU A 150 -2.63 -26.76 10.71
C LEU A 150 -4.01 -26.70 11.37
N VAL A 151 -4.61 -27.86 11.62
CA VAL A 151 -6.04 -27.95 11.92
C VAL A 151 -6.38 -27.19 13.20
N SER A 152 -5.59 -27.31 14.26
CA SER A 152 -5.83 -26.62 15.55
C SER A 152 -5.89 -25.09 15.47
N ARG A 153 -5.32 -24.49 14.41
CA ARG A 153 -5.30 -23.04 14.18
C ARG A 153 -6.50 -22.54 13.40
N LEU A 154 -7.25 -23.45 12.76
CA LEU A 154 -8.46 -23.11 12.00
C LEU A 154 -9.61 -22.84 12.97
N GLU A 155 -10.39 -21.81 12.68
CA GLU A 155 -11.63 -21.48 13.40
C GLU A 155 -12.86 -21.87 12.58
N SER A 156 -12.89 -21.48 11.31
CA SER A 156 -14.03 -21.72 10.42
C SER A 156 -13.59 -21.79 8.97
N VAL A 157 -14.45 -22.36 8.14
CA VAL A 157 -14.26 -22.48 6.69
C VAL A 157 -15.55 -22.07 6.00
N GLU A 158 -15.43 -21.18 5.03
CA GLU A 158 -16.54 -20.71 4.22
C GLU A 158 -16.24 -20.87 2.72
N LEU A 159 -17.29 -20.82 1.89
CA LEU A 159 -17.12 -20.74 0.44
C LEU A 159 -16.56 -19.35 0.11
N GLY A 160 -15.43 -19.31 -0.60
CA GLY A 160 -14.79 -18.05 -0.99
C GLY A 160 -15.58 -17.31 -2.07
N GLU A 161 -15.72 -16.00 -1.88
CA GLU A 161 -16.40 -15.09 -2.82
C GLU A 161 -15.40 -14.10 -3.42
N VAL A 162 -15.87 -13.15 -4.24
CA VAL A 162 -15.02 -12.08 -4.82
C VAL A 162 -14.25 -11.34 -3.72
N LYS A 163 -14.92 -11.05 -2.60
CA LYS A 163 -14.31 -10.38 -1.45
C LYS A 163 -13.21 -11.20 -0.79
N SER A 164 -13.27 -12.54 -0.85
CA SER A 164 -12.25 -13.44 -0.30
C SER A 164 -10.93 -13.40 -1.09
N LEU A 165 -10.97 -12.90 -2.34
CA LEU A 165 -9.81 -12.73 -3.22
C LEU A 165 -9.30 -11.28 -3.26
N PHE A 166 -10.00 -10.34 -2.60
CA PHE A 166 -9.65 -8.93 -2.63
C PHE A 166 -8.54 -8.60 -1.61
N THR A 167 -7.33 -8.34 -2.09
CA THR A 167 -6.11 -8.12 -1.28
C THR A 167 -5.67 -6.66 -1.19
N ASP A 168 -6.50 -5.72 -1.64
CA ASP A 168 -6.30 -4.27 -1.45
C ASP A 168 -6.90 -3.81 -0.11
N ASP A 169 -6.85 -2.50 0.15
CA ASP A 169 -7.55 -1.87 1.28
C ASP A 169 -9.06 -2.21 1.21
N PRO A 170 -9.64 -2.86 2.25
CA PRO A 170 -11.06 -3.20 2.29
C PRO A 170 -12.01 -2.02 2.06
N ALA A 171 -11.60 -0.78 2.37
CA ALA A 171 -12.38 0.43 2.12
C ALA A 171 -12.53 0.75 0.62
N LEU A 172 -11.63 0.24 -0.23
CA LEU A 172 -11.69 0.38 -1.69
C LEU A 172 -12.58 -0.66 -2.35
N PHE A 173 -13.12 -1.64 -1.62
CA PHE A 173 -13.97 -2.67 -2.22
C PHE A 173 -15.21 -2.02 -2.86
N PRO A 174 -15.48 -2.22 -4.16
CA PRO A 174 -16.51 -1.48 -4.87
C PRO A 174 -17.91 -1.77 -4.35
N GLN A 175 -18.80 -0.78 -4.48
CA GLN A 175 -20.22 -1.01 -4.26
C GLN A 175 -20.78 -1.96 -5.33
N ASN A 176 -21.89 -2.64 -5.02
CA ASN A 176 -22.51 -3.54 -5.99
C ASN A 176 -22.95 -2.76 -7.25
N GLU A 177 -22.77 -3.35 -8.43
CA GLU A 177 -22.97 -2.73 -9.75
C GLU A 177 -22.01 -1.59 -10.14
N GLN A 178 -21.13 -1.12 -9.24
CA GLN A 178 -20.12 -0.12 -9.60
C GLN A 178 -19.10 -0.73 -10.57
N GLU A 179 -18.95 -0.11 -11.72
CA GLU A 179 -17.94 -0.48 -12.71
C GLU A 179 -16.61 0.22 -12.39
N VAL A 180 -15.55 -0.58 -12.21
CA VAL A 180 -14.20 -0.08 -11.88
C VAL A 180 -13.15 -0.89 -12.64
N TRP A 181 -11.95 -0.29 -12.79
CA TRP A 181 -10.80 -1.03 -13.27
C TRP A 181 -10.23 -1.89 -12.16
N TRP A 182 -10.23 -3.20 -12.37
CA TRP A 182 -9.62 -4.18 -11.49
C TRP A 182 -8.20 -4.50 -11.95
N GLU A 183 -7.26 -4.51 -11.02
CA GLU A 183 -5.99 -5.19 -11.17
C GLU A 183 -6.17 -6.66 -10.74
N ILE A 184 -6.12 -7.56 -11.71
CA ILE A 184 -6.45 -8.97 -11.53
C ILE A 184 -5.17 -9.78 -11.61
N TRP A 185 -4.80 -10.37 -10.47
CA TRP A 185 -3.69 -11.28 -10.36
C TRP A 185 -4.20 -12.68 -10.65
N LEU A 186 -3.65 -13.28 -11.70
CA LEU A 186 -4.03 -14.58 -12.20
C LEU A 186 -3.03 -15.64 -11.71
N ARG A 187 -3.56 -16.83 -11.45
CA ARG A 187 -2.77 -18.04 -11.24
C ARG A 187 -1.92 -18.32 -12.48
N ASN A 188 -0.74 -18.91 -12.28
CA ASN A 188 0.24 -19.09 -13.35
C ASN A 188 -0.36 -19.87 -14.54
N GLU A 189 -0.01 -19.44 -15.75
CA GLU A 189 -0.47 -20.02 -17.03
C GLU A 189 -2.01 -20.04 -17.20
N ARG A 190 -2.75 -19.19 -16.47
CA ARG A 190 -4.22 -19.12 -16.57
C ARG A 190 -4.77 -17.97 -17.37
N ARG A 191 -3.92 -17.07 -17.88
CA ARG A 191 -4.36 -15.89 -18.62
C ARG A 191 -5.27 -16.17 -19.80
N ASN A 192 -4.96 -17.18 -20.63
CA ASN A 192 -5.80 -17.49 -21.79
C ASN A 192 -7.22 -17.93 -21.39
N PHE A 193 -7.36 -18.62 -20.25
CA PHE A 193 -8.67 -19.00 -19.71
C PHE A 193 -9.42 -17.78 -19.18
N PHE A 194 -8.73 -16.87 -18.47
CA PHE A 194 -9.31 -15.59 -18.05
C PHE A 194 -9.78 -14.76 -19.25
N ALA A 195 -8.92 -14.53 -20.24
CA ALA A 195 -9.24 -13.74 -21.42
C ALA A 195 -10.43 -14.31 -22.22
N SER A 196 -10.50 -15.63 -22.34
CA SER A 196 -11.65 -16.33 -22.95
C SER A 196 -12.94 -16.10 -22.16
N THR A 197 -12.88 -16.24 -20.83
CA THR A 197 -14.05 -16.02 -19.94
C THR A 197 -14.52 -14.57 -20.00
N ALA A 198 -13.59 -13.61 -19.90
CA ALA A 198 -13.86 -12.19 -19.97
C ALA A 198 -14.49 -11.80 -21.32
N LYS A 199 -13.97 -12.31 -22.43
CA LYS A 199 -14.54 -12.08 -23.77
C LYS A 199 -15.99 -12.54 -23.85
N LYS A 200 -16.32 -13.72 -23.31
CA LYS A 200 -17.69 -14.27 -23.31
C LYS A 200 -18.64 -13.49 -22.40
N LEU A 201 -18.10 -12.85 -21.36
CA LEU A 201 -18.83 -11.96 -20.46
C LEU A 201 -18.85 -10.49 -20.92
N ASN A 202 -18.26 -10.18 -22.08
CA ASN A 202 -18.07 -8.82 -22.59
C ASN A 202 -17.33 -7.89 -21.60
N ILE A 203 -16.37 -8.44 -20.85
CA ILE A 203 -15.53 -7.68 -19.92
C ILE A 203 -14.33 -7.10 -20.71
N PRO A 204 -14.18 -5.77 -20.79
CA PRO A 204 -13.01 -5.15 -21.41
C PRO A 204 -11.73 -5.45 -20.64
N ILE A 205 -10.66 -5.82 -21.34
CA ILE A 205 -9.31 -6.03 -20.79
C ILE A 205 -8.34 -5.06 -21.50
N LYS A 206 -7.38 -4.48 -20.77
CA LYS A 206 -6.28 -3.72 -21.38
C LYS A 206 -5.22 -4.65 -22.00
N ASP A 207 -4.55 -4.16 -23.04
CA ASP A 207 -3.50 -4.94 -23.73
C ASP A 207 -2.23 -5.14 -22.89
N TYR A 208 -1.97 -4.25 -21.94
CA TYR A 208 -0.79 -4.31 -21.06
C TYR A 208 -0.89 -5.47 -20.06
N GLN A 209 0.22 -6.17 -19.90
CA GLN A 209 0.34 -7.35 -19.04
C GLN A 209 1.65 -7.28 -18.25
N ILE A 210 1.64 -7.86 -17.04
CA ILE A 210 2.85 -8.11 -16.26
C ILE A 210 2.91 -9.62 -15.97
N THR A 211 4.07 -10.23 -16.15
CA THR A 211 4.28 -11.66 -15.89
C THR A 211 5.36 -11.84 -14.86
N PHE A 212 5.02 -12.51 -13.76
CA PHE A 212 5.92 -12.98 -12.71
C PHE A 212 6.04 -14.52 -12.80
N PRO A 213 7.03 -15.16 -12.14
CA PRO A 213 7.18 -16.61 -12.17
C PRO A 213 5.94 -17.40 -11.71
N GLU A 214 5.17 -16.85 -10.76
CA GLU A 214 4.01 -17.54 -10.16
C GLU A 214 2.65 -16.88 -10.47
N ARG A 215 2.66 -15.70 -11.11
CA ARG A 215 1.45 -14.87 -11.33
C ARG A 215 1.51 -14.11 -12.66
N GLU A 216 0.35 -13.88 -13.25
CA GLU A 216 0.18 -12.94 -14.36
C GLU A 216 -0.78 -11.83 -13.92
N VAL A 217 -0.54 -10.58 -14.29
CA VAL A 217 -1.39 -9.45 -13.92
C VAL A 217 -1.99 -8.82 -15.16
N VAL A 218 -3.30 -8.59 -15.13
CA VAL A 218 -4.07 -7.93 -16.19
C VAL A 218 -5.00 -6.87 -15.59
N LEU A 219 -5.36 -5.87 -16.38
CA LEU A 219 -6.38 -4.88 -16.01
C LEU A 219 -7.68 -5.18 -16.75
N ALA A 220 -8.79 -5.23 -16.03
CA ALA A 220 -10.12 -5.41 -16.63
C ALA A 220 -11.17 -4.49 -16.00
N MET A 221 -12.07 -3.96 -16.82
CA MET A 221 -13.17 -3.10 -16.37
C MET A 221 -14.39 -3.96 -16.07
N THR A 222 -14.82 -4.05 -14.81
CA THR A 222 -15.97 -4.89 -14.47
C THR A 222 -16.61 -4.53 -13.12
N THR A 223 -17.75 -5.16 -12.84
CA THR A 223 -18.50 -5.03 -11.58
C THR A 223 -18.29 -6.26 -10.70
N VAL A 224 -18.58 -6.15 -9.39
CA VAL A 224 -18.50 -7.30 -8.46
C VAL A 224 -19.35 -8.50 -8.94
N PRO A 225 -20.62 -8.34 -9.40
CA PRO A 225 -21.40 -9.46 -9.93
C PRO A 225 -20.79 -10.15 -11.16
N LEU A 226 -20.21 -9.39 -12.08
CA LEU A 226 -19.55 -9.97 -13.25
C LEU A 226 -18.24 -10.69 -12.86
N MET A 227 -17.48 -10.14 -11.92
CA MET A 227 -16.32 -10.82 -11.35
C MET A 227 -16.71 -12.12 -10.63
N ALA A 228 -17.85 -12.14 -9.92
CA ALA A 228 -18.40 -13.34 -9.31
C ALA A 228 -18.69 -14.43 -10.36
N ARG A 229 -19.19 -14.04 -11.55
CA ARG A 229 -19.36 -14.96 -12.68
C ARG A 229 -18.02 -15.47 -13.22
N VAL A 230 -16.98 -14.64 -13.26
CA VAL A 230 -15.63 -15.07 -13.67
C VAL A 230 -15.10 -16.14 -12.71
N ILE A 231 -15.06 -15.88 -11.41
CA ILE A 231 -14.49 -16.82 -10.42
C ILE A 231 -15.31 -18.11 -10.32
N LYS A 232 -16.62 -18.04 -10.58
CA LYS A 232 -17.49 -19.21 -10.65
C LYS A 232 -17.15 -20.12 -11.83
N ASN A 233 -16.79 -19.53 -12.97
CA ASN A 233 -16.65 -20.22 -14.25
C ASN A 233 -15.19 -20.42 -14.69
N SER A 234 -14.22 -19.97 -13.91
CA SER A 234 -12.79 -20.07 -14.25
C SER A 234 -11.95 -20.31 -13.00
N ASP A 235 -10.87 -21.06 -13.15
CA ASP A 235 -9.86 -21.26 -12.12
C ASP A 235 -8.70 -20.26 -12.23
N ALA A 236 -8.89 -19.14 -12.93
CA ALA A 236 -7.79 -18.25 -13.29
C ALA A 236 -7.41 -17.23 -12.22
N VAL A 237 -8.34 -16.78 -11.37
CA VAL A 237 -8.10 -15.65 -10.46
C VAL A 237 -7.36 -16.12 -9.20
N ALA A 238 -6.31 -15.40 -8.82
CA ALA A 238 -5.62 -15.56 -7.55
C ALA A 238 -5.98 -14.43 -6.59
N GLU A 239 -5.73 -13.18 -6.99
CA GLU A 239 -6.01 -11.99 -6.17
C GLU A 239 -6.67 -10.89 -7.02
N LEU A 240 -7.35 -9.99 -6.33
CA LEU A 240 -8.05 -8.85 -6.88
C LEU A 240 -7.67 -7.58 -6.13
N ARG A 241 -7.41 -6.50 -6.87
CA ARG A 241 -7.19 -5.15 -6.35
C ARG A 241 -7.88 -4.13 -7.24
N ILE A 242 -7.99 -2.89 -6.76
CA ILE A 242 -8.44 -1.80 -7.61
C ILE A 242 -7.22 -1.23 -8.34
N ALA A 243 -7.34 -1.08 -9.65
CA ALA A 243 -6.31 -0.43 -10.44
C ALA A 243 -6.21 1.02 -9.98
N LYS A 244 -5.05 1.42 -9.47
CA LYS A 244 -4.81 2.78 -9.00
C LYS A 244 -4.57 3.68 -10.21
N ASP A 245 -5.23 4.84 -10.24
CA ASP A 245 -4.97 5.84 -11.28
C ASP A 245 -3.52 6.30 -11.18
N THR A 246 -2.87 6.46 -12.33
CA THR A 246 -1.52 7.03 -12.39
C THR A 246 -1.63 8.54 -12.50
N PRO A 247 -0.80 9.31 -11.76
CA PRO A 247 -0.79 10.77 -11.88
C PRO A 247 -0.22 11.25 -13.22
N SER A 248 0.21 10.34 -14.10
CA SER A 248 0.84 10.62 -15.40
C SER A 248 0.05 11.61 -16.24
N PHE A 249 -1.29 11.52 -16.23
CA PHE A 249 -2.14 12.49 -16.93
C PHE A 249 -1.85 13.92 -16.49
N PHE A 250 -1.70 14.19 -15.19
CA PHE A 250 -1.41 15.52 -14.64
C PHE A 250 0.06 15.90 -14.79
N LEU A 251 0.97 14.94 -14.65
CA LEU A 251 2.42 15.18 -14.77
C LEU A 251 2.85 15.52 -16.20
N GLU A 252 2.12 15.03 -17.20
CA GLU A 252 2.42 15.26 -18.62
C GLU A 252 1.66 16.46 -19.21
N MET A 253 0.83 17.15 -18.42
CA MET A 253 0.08 18.34 -18.88
C MET A 253 0.99 19.49 -19.28
N GLY A 254 0.57 20.21 -20.32
CA GLY A 254 1.17 21.49 -20.66
C GLY A 254 0.79 22.60 -19.66
N PRO A 255 1.57 23.70 -19.59
CA PRO A 255 1.33 24.78 -18.62
C PRO A 255 -0.09 25.37 -18.64
N CYS A 256 -0.70 25.54 -19.83
CA CYS A 256 -2.06 26.09 -19.94
C CYS A 256 -3.12 25.16 -19.35
N GLU A 257 -2.93 23.84 -19.48
CA GLU A 257 -3.83 22.85 -18.89
C GLU A 257 -3.65 22.83 -17.37
N GLN A 258 -2.41 22.83 -16.90
CA GLN A 258 -2.10 22.91 -15.46
C GLN A 258 -2.74 24.15 -14.81
N GLU A 259 -2.66 25.32 -15.46
CA GLU A 259 -3.30 26.55 -14.99
C GLU A 259 -4.82 26.39 -14.90
N THR A 260 -5.45 25.83 -15.92
CA THR A 260 -6.91 25.57 -15.93
C THR A 260 -7.33 24.66 -14.77
N TRP A 261 -6.57 23.60 -14.50
CA TRP A 261 -6.83 22.69 -13.38
C TRP A 261 -6.57 23.35 -12.03
N ALA A 262 -5.49 24.11 -11.90
CA ALA A 262 -5.18 24.85 -10.67
C ALA A 262 -6.26 25.90 -10.35
N GLU A 263 -6.75 26.62 -11.35
CA GLU A 263 -7.88 27.54 -11.18
C GLU A 263 -9.15 26.82 -10.74
N ALA A 264 -9.50 25.70 -11.38
CA ALA A 264 -10.68 24.92 -11.03
C ALA A 264 -10.61 24.41 -9.59
N LEU A 265 -9.46 23.86 -9.19
CA LEU A 265 -9.22 23.38 -7.83
C LEU A 265 -9.24 24.53 -6.82
N SER A 266 -8.57 25.65 -7.11
CA SER A 266 -8.51 26.80 -6.19
C SER A 266 -9.89 27.33 -5.77
N LYS A 267 -10.89 27.23 -6.67
CA LYS A 267 -12.28 27.63 -6.40
C LYS A 267 -13.01 26.70 -5.45
N GLN A 268 -12.51 25.48 -5.25
CA GLN A 268 -13.08 24.47 -4.35
C GLN A 268 -12.45 24.52 -2.95
N LEU A 269 -11.29 25.16 -2.80
CA LEU A 269 -10.56 25.19 -1.54
C LEU A 269 -11.29 26.05 -0.50
N LEU A 270 -11.38 25.52 0.71
CA LEU A 270 -11.83 26.24 1.90
C LEU A 270 -10.64 26.44 2.83
N LYS A 271 -10.58 27.62 3.45
CA LYS A 271 -9.54 27.94 4.43
C LYS A 271 -9.50 26.88 5.55
N PRO A 272 -8.30 26.59 6.05
CA PRO A 272 -8.16 25.79 7.27
C PRO A 272 -8.77 26.51 8.46
N ASP A 273 -9.07 25.76 9.53
CA ASP A 273 -9.58 26.32 10.77
C ASP A 273 -8.63 27.37 11.36
N GLU A 274 -9.16 28.28 12.18
CA GLU A 274 -8.40 29.38 12.80
C GLU A 274 -7.23 28.85 13.64
N HIS A 275 -7.45 27.77 14.38
CA HIS A 275 -6.46 27.10 15.23
C HIS A 275 -5.86 25.84 14.59
N ALA A 276 -5.98 25.69 13.27
CA ALA A 276 -5.37 24.56 12.57
C ALA A 276 -3.84 24.57 12.77
N VAL A 277 -3.26 23.37 12.91
CA VAL A 277 -1.80 23.21 13.01
C VAL A 277 -1.13 23.82 11.78
N SER A 278 0.04 24.41 11.96
CA SER A 278 0.85 24.96 10.89
C SER A 278 2.06 24.09 10.59
N ILE A 279 2.35 23.87 9.31
CA ILE A 279 3.59 23.24 8.87
C ILE A 279 4.54 24.35 8.44
N CYS A 280 5.60 24.57 9.23
CA CYS A 280 6.61 25.57 8.97
C CYS A 280 7.77 24.98 8.15
N LEU A 281 7.88 25.38 6.88
CA LEU A 281 8.87 24.88 5.95
C LEU A 281 10.15 25.73 5.98
N LEU A 282 11.27 25.09 6.32
CA LEU A 282 12.61 25.65 6.26
C LEU A 282 13.26 25.29 4.91
N ASP A 283 13.21 26.21 3.93
CA ASP A 283 13.60 25.91 2.54
C ASP A 283 14.07 27.17 1.75
N SER A 284 13.95 27.17 0.41
CA SER A 284 14.30 28.27 -0.50
C SER A 284 13.30 29.43 -0.55
N GLY A 285 12.27 29.39 0.29
CA GLY A 285 11.13 30.31 0.28
C GLY A 285 9.94 29.72 -0.48
N ILE A 286 8.80 30.43 -0.51
CA ILE A 286 7.58 29.95 -1.17
C ILE A 286 6.97 31.05 -2.04
N THR A 287 6.48 30.70 -3.22
CA THR A 287 5.66 31.61 -4.03
C THR A 287 4.23 31.68 -3.48
N GLN A 288 3.98 32.54 -2.50
CA GLN A 288 2.67 32.62 -1.81
C GLN A 288 1.48 32.90 -2.72
N ARG A 289 1.70 33.67 -3.81
CA ARG A 289 0.65 33.97 -4.80
C ARG A 289 0.27 32.79 -5.70
N HIS A 290 0.88 31.62 -5.52
CA HIS A 290 0.49 30.42 -6.25
C HIS A 290 -0.96 30.05 -5.90
N LEU A 291 -1.78 29.80 -6.93
CA LEU A 291 -3.23 29.60 -6.79
C LEU A 291 -3.58 28.53 -5.75
N LEU A 292 -2.81 27.44 -5.74
CA LEU A 292 -3.00 26.32 -4.84
C LEU A 292 -2.34 26.49 -3.46
N LEU A 293 -1.57 27.55 -3.20
CA LEU A 293 -0.92 27.74 -1.89
C LEU A 293 -1.54 28.90 -1.10
N SER A 294 -2.03 29.92 -1.79
CA SER A 294 -2.53 31.16 -1.17
C SER A 294 -3.65 30.94 -0.13
N MET A 295 -4.41 29.84 -0.22
CA MET A 295 -5.46 29.52 0.75
C MET A 295 -4.93 28.90 2.06
N GLY A 296 -3.75 28.29 2.01
CA GLY A 296 -3.08 27.68 3.16
C GLY A 296 -1.94 28.52 3.75
N LEU A 297 -1.46 29.54 3.04
CA LEU A 297 -0.29 30.36 3.42
C LEU A 297 -0.66 31.86 3.40
N GLU A 298 -0.70 32.47 4.58
CA GLU A 298 -0.94 33.91 4.73
C GLU A 298 0.39 34.69 4.57
N PRO A 299 0.36 35.96 4.10
CA PRO A 299 1.59 36.74 3.88
C PRO A 299 2.44 36.97 5.13
N ASN A 300 1.82 37.05 6.31
CA ASN A 300 2.54 37.24 7.58
C ASN A 300 3.23 35.97 8.07
N ASP A 301 2.84 34.80 7.54
CA ASP A 301 3.42 33.49 7.88
C ASP A 301 4.67 33.20 7.01
N MET A 302 5.26 34.23 6.39
CA MET A 302 6.44 34.14 5.53
C MET A 302 7.62 34.92 6.10
N HIS A 303 8.72 34.23 6.33
CA HIS A 303 9.92 34.77 6.95
C HIS A 303 11.17 34.46 6.14
N THR A 304 12.27 35.16 6.43
CA THR A 304 13.61 34.89 5.90
C THR A 304 14.63 35.17 6.98
N VAL A 305 15.66 34.32 7.08
CA VAL A 305 16.76 34.54 8.03
C VAL A 305 17.65 35.72 7.63
N GLU A 306 17.72 36.00 6.32
CA GLU A 306 18.46 37.13 5.76
C GLU A 306 17.51 38.01 4.95
N PRO A 307 17.19 39.23 5.43
CA PRO A 307 16.22 40.13 4.81
C PRO A 307 16.51 40.44 3.33
N SER A 308 17.79 40.52 2.93
CA SER A 308 18.17 40.81 1.55
C SER A 308 17.76 39.72 0.55
N TRP A 309 17.42 38.50 1.00
CA TRP A 309 16.97 37.42 0.13
C TRP A 309 15.51 37.53 -0.28
N GLY A 310 14.69 38.26 0.49
CA GLY A 310 13.24 38.20 0.44
C GLY A 310 12.70 36.85 0.94
N VAL A 311 11.37 36.66 0.86
CA VAL A 311 10.68 35.47 1.41
C VAL A 311 10.18 34.49 0.35
N ASP A 312 10.16 34.93 -0.91
CA ASP A 312 9.71 34.18 -2.07
C ASP A 312 10.81 33.29 -2.67
N ASP A 313 10.37 32.31 -3.44
CA ASP A 313 11.20 31.25 -4.01
C ASP A 313 11.88 31.66 -5.33
N ARG A 314 12.57 32.80 -5.30
CA ARG A 314 13.18 33.41 -6.50
C ARG A 314 14.59 32.93 -6.82
N GLY A 315 15.16 32.03 -6.01
CA GLY A 315 16.52 31.53 -6.19
C GLY A 315 16.59 30.53 -7.35
N ASN A 316 17.05 30.96 -8.52
CA ASN A 316 17.08 30.13 -9.74
C ASN A 316 17.75 28.76 -9.55
N GLN A 317 18.75 28.67 -8.67
CA GLN A 317 19.46 27.42 -8.38
C GLN A 317 18.58 26.37 -7.69
N TRP A 318 17.56 26.80 -6.95
CA TRP A 318 16.63 25.93 -6.22
C TRP A 318 15.41 25.54 -7.04
N GLN A 319 15.19 26.18 -8.20
CA GLN A 319 14.15 25.80 -9.18
C GLN A 319 12.73 25.69 -8.58
N GLY A 320 12.41 26.51 -7.58
CA GLY A 320 11.08 26.46 -6.94
C GLY A 320 10.93 25.35 -5.89
N HIS A 321 12.03 24.83 -5.34
CA HIS A 321 12.02 23.70 -4.40
C HIS A 321 11.08 23.93 -3.21
N GLY A 322 11.21 25.04 -2.50
CA GLY A 322 10.34 25.36 -1.36
C GLY A 322 8.86 25.47 -1.76
N THR A 323 8.56 26.03 -2.93
CA THR A 323 7.19 26.09 -3.48
C THR A 323 6.65 24.68 -3.80
N ALA A 324 7.47 23.78 -4.32
CA ALA A 324 7.08 22.39 -4.55
C ALA A 324 6.85 21.64 -3.23
N MET A 325 7.74 21.81 -2.24
CA MET A 325 7.59 21.23 -0.91
C MET A 325 6.32 21.74 -0.21
N ALA A 326 5.95 23.01 -0.40
CA ALA A 326 4.70 23.58 0.08
C ALA A 326 3.46 22.86 -0.49
N GLY A 327 3.48 22.52 -1.77
CA GLY A 327 2.41 21.75 -2.39
C GLY A 327 2.28 20.35 -1.78
N ILE A 328 3.40 19.66 -1.58
CA ILE A 328 3.40 18.33 -0.94
C ILE A 328 2.91 18.42 0.50
N ALA A 329 3.41 19.38 1.28
CA ALA A 329 3.00 19.58 2.67
C ALA A 329 1.49 19.81 2.76
N LEU A 330 0.95 20.70 1.92
CA LEU A 330 -0.45 21.13 2.01
C LEU A 330 -1.45 20.06 1.55
N TYR A 331 -1.10 19.29 0.51
CA TYR A 331 -2.04 18.35 -0.12
C TYR A 331 -1.76 16.88 0.17
N ALA A 332 -0.52 16.52 0.55
CA ALA A 332 0.01 15.16 0.59
C ALA A 332 -0.09 14.42 -0.75
N ASP A 333 -1.32 14.07 -1.16
CA ASP A 333 -1.66 13.56 -2.48
C ASP A 333 -2.56 14.56 -3.24
N LEU A 334 -1.93 15.30 -4.15
CA LEU A 334 -2.64 16.23 -5.02
C LEU A 334 -3.54 15.51 -6.03
N LEU A 335 -3.27 14.24 -6.37
CA LEU A 335 -4.08 13.48 -7.34
C LEU A 335 -5.51 13.31 -6.87
N GLY A 336 -5.71 12.78 -5.65
CA GLY A 336 -7.05 12.62 -5.09
C GLY A 336 -7.80 13.96 -4.95
N THR A 337 -7.06 15.02 -4.65
CA THR A 337 -7.60 16.39 -4.58
C THR A 337 -8.10 16.87 -5.96
N LEU A 338 -7.30 16.66 -7.03
CA LEU A 338 -7.66 17.03 -8.40
C LEU A 338 -8.84 16.22 -8.97
N GLN A 339 -9.07 15.01 -8.48
CA GLN A 339 -10.19 14.15 -8.89
C GLN A 339 -11.51 14.49 -8.19
N THR A 340 -11.48 15.35 -7.17
CA THR A 340 -12.66 15.72 -6.38
C THR A 340 -13.47 16.83 -7.06
N SER A 341 -14.80 16.76 -6.99
CA SER A 341 -15.73 17.74 -7.58
C SER A 341 -16.49 18.59 -6.55
N GLY A 342 -16.11 18.50 -5.27
CA GLY A 342 -16.77 19.15 -4.13
C GLY A 342 -15.83 20.08 -3.36
N PRO A 343 -16.33 20.82 -2.36
CA PRO A 343 -15.50 21.69 -1.54
C PRO A 343 -14.44 20.90 -0.76
N ILE A 344 -13.22 21.42 -0.70
CA ILE A 344 -12.07 20.77 -0.07
C ILE A 344 -11.57 21.67 1.07
N LYS A 345 -11.78 21.25 2.31
CA LYS A 345 -11.29 21.97 3.48
C LYS A 345 -9.84 21.56 3.77
N LEU A 346 -8.93 22.52 3.74
CA LEU A 346 -7.55 22.32 4.15
C LEU A 346 -7.53 21.98 5.65
N SER A 347 -6.80 20.93 6.04
CA SER A 347 -6.74 20.46 7.43
C SER A 347 -5.73 21.24 8.27
N HIS A 348 -4.78 21.91 7.63
CA HIS A 348 -3.66 22.61 8.25
C HIS A 348 -3.25 23.83 7.41
N ARG A 349 -2.38 24.66 7.98
CA ARG A 349 -1.80 25.87 7.39
C ARG A 349 -0.33 25.65 7.04
N LEU A 350 0.25 26.57 6.28
CA LEU A 350 1.67 26.64 6.03
C LEU A 350 2.27 27.88 6.70
N GLU A 351 3.51 27.74 7.15
CA GLU A 351 4.45 28.82 7.42
C GLU A 351 5.71 28.58 6.56
N SER A 352 6.42 29.64 6.22
CA SER A 352 7.66 29.56 5.45
C SER A 352 8.76 30.32 6.13
N VAL A 353 9.94 29.72 6.20
CA VAL A 353 11.16 30.44 6.53
C VAL A 353 12.21 30.12 5.50
N LYS A 354 12.59 31.16 4.74
CA LYS A 354 13.66 31.03 3.77
C LYS A 354 15.00 30.97 4.50
N ILE A 355 15.65 29.82 4.41
CA ILE A 355 16.98 29.56 4.97
C ILE A 355 18.05 29.43 3.89
N LEU A 356 17.66 29.23 2.61
CA LEU A 356 18.60 29.13 1.51
C LEU A 356 18.77 30.47 0.76
N PRO A 357 20.01 30.88 0.43
CA PRO A 357 20.28 32.13 -0.27
C PRO A 357 19.78 32.10 -1.71
N ASN A 358 19.58 33.28 -2.32
CA ASN A 358 19.22 33.38 -3.75
C ASN A 358 20.28 32.81 -4.70
N SER A 359 21.53 32.77 -4.26
CA SER A 359 22.68 32.25 -5.02
C SER A 359 23.75 31.74 -4.06
N GLY A 360 24.42 30.64 -4.42
CA GLY A 360 25.48 30.04 -3.61
C GLY A 360 24.92 29.16 -2.49
N GLN A 361 25.71 28.94 -1.45
CA GLN A 361 25.31 28.13 -0.29
C GLN A 361 25.69 28.87 0.99
N ASN A 362 24.99 28.55 2.07
CA ASN A 362 25.39 29.02 3.40
C ASN A 362 26.67 28.29 3.85
N GLU A 363 27.50 28.98 4.62
CA GLU A 363 28.67 28.36 5.26
C GLU A 363 28.23 27.26 6.25
N PRO A 364 28.79 26.04 6.18
CA PRO A 364 28.35 24.92 7.03
C PRO A 364 28.39 25.19 8.53
N ASP A 365 29.35 25.97 9.00
CA ASP A 365 29.49 26.33 10.42
C ASP A 365 28.30 27.15 10.95
N LEU A 366 27.51 27.76 10.05
CA LEU A 366 26.36 28.59 10.39
C LEU A 366 25.02 27.83 10.39
N TYR A 367 24.97 26.56 9.99
CA TYR A 367 23.70 25.85 9.82
C TYR A 367 22.89 25.80 11.13
N GLY A 368 23.52 25.53 12.27
CA GLY A 368 22.83 25.53 13.57
C GLY A 368 22.21 26.88 13.91
N ALA A 369 22.97 27.97 13.77
CA ALA A 369 22.49 29.32 14.05
C ALA A 369 21.37 29.75 13.08
N ILE A 370 21.47 29.38 11.80
CA ILE A 370 20.43 29.61 10.80
C ILE A 370 19.15 28.87 11.20
N THR A 371 19.25 27.62 11.64
CA THR A 371 18.09 26.84 12.10
C THR A 371 17.44 27.45 13.35
N GLU A 372 18.23 27.86 14.36
CA GLU A 372 17.72 28.52 15.57
C GLU A 372 16.96 29.81 15.24
N GLN A 373 17.57 30.67 14.40
CA GLN A 373 16.92 31.90 13.95
C GLN A 373 15.65 31.58 13.15
N ALA A 374 15.70 30.58 12.28
CA ALA A 374 14.58 30.21 11.45
C ALA A 374 13.38 29.71 12.27
N ILE A 375 13.61 28.99 13.36
CA ILE A 375 12.57 28.56 14.30
C ILE A 375 12.01 29.75 15.09
N SER A 376 12.89 30.65 15.55
CA SER A 376 12.49 31.79 16.38
C SER A 376 11.56 32.77 15.66
N LEU A 377 11.75 33.00 14.36
CA LEU A 377 10.99 33.98 13.57
C LEU A 377 9.45 33.75 13.59
N PRO A 378 8.92 32.58 13.21
CA PRO A 378 7.49 32.29 13.30
C PRO A 378 6.97 32.20 14.73
N GLU A 379 7.79 31.77 15.69
CA GLU A 379 7.40 31.75 17.12
C GLU A 379 7.20 33.16 17.68
N ILE A 380 8.02 34.12 17.26
CA ILE A 380 7.86 35.53 17.64
C ILE A 380 6.59 36.11 17.00
N GLU A 381 6.34 35.82 15.73
CA GLU A 381 5.17 36.35 15.00
C GLU A 381 3.85 35.78 15.55
N ALA A 382 3.81 34.47 15.86
CA ALA A 382 2.62 33.79 16.36
C ALA A 382 2.98 32.80 17.49
N PRO A 383 3.13 33.27 18.74
CA PRO A 383 3.65 32.45 19.85
C PRO A 383 2.74 31.29 20.24
N ASP A 384 1.42 31.47 20.18
CA ASP A 384 0.44 30.46 20.61
C ASP A 384 0.06 29.45 19.51
N ARG A 385 0.72 29.52 18.33
CA ARG A 385 0.37 28.67 17.19
C ARG A 385 1.00 27.28 17.35
N HIS A 386 0.17 26.24 17.29
CA HIS A 386 0.63 24.87 17.17
C HIS A 386 1.30 24.66 15.81
N ARG A 387 2.59 24.29 15.83
CA ARG A 387 3.40 24.18 14.62
C ARG A 387 4.27 22.92 14.58
N VAL A 388 4.49 22.44 13.37
CA VAL A 388 5.44 21.38 13.03
C VAL A 388 6.49 21.97 12.11
N PHE A 389 7.76 21.94 12.51
CA PHE A 389 8.86 22.37 11.66
C PHE A 389 9.30 21.24 10.73
N CYS A 390 9.44 21.55 9.45
CA CYS A 390 9.91 20.63 8.43
C CYS A 390 11.09 21.26 7.70
N MET A 391 12.26 20.63 7.80
CA MET A 391 13.46 21.01 7.06
C MET A 391 13.66 20.00 5.94
N ALA A 392 13.39 20.42 4.71
CA ALA A 392 13.44 19.56 3.52
C ALA A 392 14.76 19.71 2.74
N VAL A 393 15.79 20.23 3.39
CA VAL A 393 17.10 20.49 2.80
C VAL A 393 18.17 19.69 3.54
N THR A 394 19.14 19.18 2.80
CA THR A 394 20.28 18.43 3.34
C THR A 394 21.59 19.08 2.87
N SER A 395 22.68 18.81 3.59
CA SER A 395 24.01 19.25 3.19
C SER A 395 24.73 18.15 2.42
N ASP A 396 25.37 18.49 1.29
CA ASP A 396 26.21 17.58 0.51
C ASP A 396 27.56 17.25 1.18
N ALA A 397 27.86 17.92 2.30
CA ALA A 397 29.03 17.63 3.13
C ALA A 397 28.86 16.24 3.78
N GLY A 398 29.25 15.20 3.05
CA GLY A 398 29.37 13.85 3.60
C GLY A 398 30.27 13.88 4.83
N PRO A 399 29.93 13.12 5.90
CA PRO A 399 30.72 13.20 7.12
C PRO A 399 32.12 12.62 6.87
N PRO A 400 33.21 13.33 7.21
CA PRO A 400 34.49 12.65 7.43
C PRO A 400 34.43 11.72 8.66
N ASN A 401 33.41 11.86 9.52
CA ASN A 401 33.27 11.11 10.78
C ASN A 401 31.84 10.62 11.00
N ILE A 402 31.61 9.32 10.80
CA ILE A 402 30.34 8.65 11.09
C ILE A 402 30.16 8.60 12.62
N GLY A 403 29.06 9.18 13.13
CA GLY A 403 28.62 9.04 14.53
C GLY A 403 29.05 10.14 15.51
N ILE A 404 29.61 11.27 15.05
CA ILE A 404 29.89 12.44 15.90
C ILE A 404 28.82 13.51 15.64
N PRO A 405 28.18 14.09 16.68
CA PRO A 405 27.19 15.15 16.49
C PRO A 405 27.84 16.39 15.86
N SER A 406 27.15 16.99 14.89
CA SER A 406 27.54 18.26 14.29
C SER A 406 26.97 19.44 15.09
N SER A 407 27.50 20.64 14.86
CA SER A 407 26.90 21.87 15.43
C SER A 407 25.43 22.02 15.02
N CYS A 408 25.09 21.62 13.80
CA CYS A 408 23.72 21.61 13.29
C CYS A 408 22.82 20.62 14.05
N SER A 409 23.26 19.37 14.27
CA SER A 409 22.47 18.40 15.03
C SER A 409 22.31 18.80 16.49
N ALA A 410 23.36 19.37 17.10
CA ALA A 410 23.30 19.85 18.48
C ALA A 410 22.33 21.04 18.66
N ALA A 411 22.25 21.94 17.68
CA ALA A 411 21.28 23.05 17.70
C ALA A 411 19.84 22.52 17.65
N VAL A 412 19.57 21.51 16.80
CA VAL A 412 18.25 20.84 16.76
C VAL A 412 17.93 20.19 18.10
N ASP A 413 18.88 19.46 18.70
CA ASP A 413 18.71 18.84 20.02
C ASP A 413 18.38 19.89 21.10
N GLN A 414 19.07 21.04 21.09
CA GLN A 414 18.82 22.12 22.03
C GLN A 414 17.42 22.73 21.86
N LEU A 415 17.01 22.98 20.62
CA LEU A 415 15.68 23.51 20.29
C LEU A 415 14.55 22.54 20.72
N TRP A 416 14.81 21.23 20.66
CA TRP A 416 13.83 20.20 21.07
C TRP A 416 13.83 19.92 22.57
N PHE A 417 14.98 20.08 23.24
CA PHE A 417 15.11 19.79 24.67
C PHE A 417 14.34 20.78 25.55
N ASN A 418 14.08 22.01 25.07
CA ASN A 418 13.27 23.04 25.73
C ASN A 418 13.56 23.19 27.24
N ASP A 419 14.84 23.19 27.62
CA ASP A 419 15.31 23.24 29.02
C ASP A 419 14.69 22.20 29.99
N GLY A 420 14.03 21.15 29.48
CA GLY A 420 13.32 20.14 30.28
C GLY A 420 11.90 20.54 30.72
N ASP A 421 11.37 21.67 30.26
CA ASP A 421 9.99 22.09 30.52
C ASP A 421 9.06 21.52 29.44
N TYR A 422 8.31 20.49 29.82
CA TYR A 422 7.21 19.95 29.02
C TYR A 422 5.93 20.70 29.39
N THR A 423 5.49 21.66 28.57
CA THR A 423 4.14 22.25 28.66
C THR A 423 3.23 21.70 27.58
#